data_AF-A0A7Y3BYJ2-F1
#
_entry.id   AF-A0A7Y3BYJ2-F1
#
_cell.length_a   1.000
_cell.length_b   1.000
_cell.length_c   1.000
_cell.angle_alpha   90.00
_cell.angle_beta   90.00
_cell.angle_gamma   90.00
#
_symmetry.space_group_name_H-M   'P 1'
#
loop_
_entity.id
_entity.type
_entity.pdbx_description
1 polymer ?
#
loop_
_entity_poly.entity_id
_entity_poly.type
_entity_poly.pdbx_seq_one_letter_code
_entity_poly.pdbx_strand_id
1 'polypeptide(L)'
;MIESIDLDSQNTSFSIGGSGNIAILERTNELAGTLSVVGNVDAELSSQALWFFWNHQRDALVWMEQAGETINLQTWDLASGETVAIGEGQLSRYWLQTYLQFFDQYSLSHSWWSPDGSSFLFFGTIGDRSGVWLLDTGGQGDPTFLIEGSEAAFDPR
;
A
#
# COMPACT_ATOMS: atom_id res chain seq x y z
N MET A 1 -32.58 -5.56 -5.52
CA MET A 1 -32.48 -5.91 -4.09
C MET A 1 -30.99 -5.97 -3.83
N ILE A 2 -30.41 -4.87 -3.36
CA ILE A 2 -28.99 -4.83 -2.98
C ILE A 2 -29.00 -5.09 -1.48
N GLU A 3 -28.50 -6.25 -1.07
CA GLU A 3 -28.31 -6.54 0.36
C GLU A 3 -27.29 -5.55 0.90
N SER A 4 -27.69 -4.79 1.92
CA SER A 4 -26.77 -3.98 2.70
C SER A 4 -25.87 -4.94 3.48
N ILE A 5 -24.59 -5.00 3.12
CA ILE A 5 -23.56 -5.58 3.97
C ILE A 5 -23.38 -4.61 5.15
N ASP A 6 -23.73 -5.10 6.34
CA ASP A 6 -23.45 -4.44 7.61
C ASP A 6 -21.96 -4.63 7.91
N LEU A 7 -21.13 -3.71 7.38
CA LEU A 7 -19.72 -3.64 7.72
C LEU A 7 -19.64 -3.13 9.15
N ASP A 8 -19.12 -3.97 10.05
CA ASP A 8 -18.73 -3.52 11.38
C ASP A 8 -17.60 -2.48 11.20
N SER A 9 -18.01 -1.22 11.07
CA SER A 9 -17.27 -0.13 10.40
C SER A 9 -15.92 0.26 11.00
N GLN A 10 -15.49 -0.44 12.05
CA GLN A 10 -14.21 -0.23 12.72
C GLN A 10 -13.12 -1.22 12.30
N ASN A 11 -13.45 -2.32 11.62
CA ASN A 11 -12.50 -3.39 11.30
C ASN A 11 -12.30 -3.63 9.80
N THR A 12 -12.95 -2.88 8.92
CA THR A 12 -12.80 -3.07 7.47
C THR A 12 -12.43 -1.76 6.80
N SER A 13 -11.33 -1.76 6.06
CA SER A 13 -10.97 -0.68 5.13
C SER A 13 -11.16 -1.18 3.71
N PHE A 14 -11.65 -0.33 2.80
CA PHE A 14 -11.78 -0.70 1.39
C PHE A 14 -11.40 0.47 0.48
N SER A 15 -10.96 0.15 -0.74
CA SER A 15 -10.76 1.16 -1.79
C SER A 15 -11.13 0.60 -3.15
N ILE A 16 -11.78 1.43 -3.97
CA ILE A 16 -12.24 1.07 -5.29
C ILE A 16 -11.06 1.08 -6.27
N GLY A 17 -10.78 -0.06 -6.89
CA GLY A 17 -9.81 -0.21 -7.97
C GLY A 17 -10.39 0.09 -9.34
N GLY A 18 -9.63 -0.21 -10.39
CA GLY A 18 -10.04 -0.07 -11.77
C GLY A 18 -11.04 -1.14 -12.15
N SER A 19 -11.85 -0.86 -13.19
CA SER A 19 -12.73 -1.85 -13.79
C SER A 19 -13.68 -2.55 -12.81
N GLY A 20 -14.17 -1.86 -11.77
CA GLY A 20 -15.14 -2.44 -10.83
C GLY A 20 -14.57 -3.38 -9.77
N ASN A 21 -13.24 -3.47 -9.65
CA ASN A 21 -12.59 -4.21 -8.56
C ASN A 21 -12.58 -3.36 -7.28
N ILE A 22 -12.58 -4.02 -6.12
CA ILE A 22 -12.52 -3.40 -4.80
C ILE A 22 -11.45 -4.14 -4.00
N ALA A 23 -10.45 -3.40 -3.49
CA ALA A 23 -9.54 -3.93 -2.48
C ALA A 23 -10.19 -3.79 -1.11
N ILE A 24 -10.14 -4.85 -0.31
CA ILE A 24 -10.73 -4.94 1.02
C ILE A 24 -9.65 -5.44 1.97
N LEU A 25 -9.44 -4.71 3.07
CA LEU A 25 -8.62 -5.13 4.19
C LEU A 25 -9.54 -5.40 5.39
N GLU A 26 -9.71 -6.68 5.72
CA GLU A 26 -10.48 -7.14 6.89
C GLU A 26 -9.54 -7.39 8.06
N ARG A 27 -9.58 -6.51 9.07
CA ARG A 27 -8.71 -6.56 10.25
C ARG A 27 -9.00 -7.81 11.07
N THR A 28 -7.99 -8.67 11.20
CA THR A 28 -8.04 -9.84 12.09
C THR A 28 -7.45 -9.52 13.47
N ASN A 29 -6.69 -8.44 13.56
CA ASN A 29 -6.22 -7.82 14.81
C ASN A 29 -6.16 -6.30 14.66
N GLU A 30 -5.70 -5.59 15.70
CA GLU A 30 -5.68 -4.11 15.72
C GLU A 30 -4.86 -3.48 14.58
N LEU A 31 -3.83 -4.17 14.07
CA LEU A 31 -2.88 -3.59 13.11
C LEU A 31 -2.90 -4.24 11.74
N ALA A 32 -3.23 -5.53 11.65
CA ALA A 32 -3.13 -6.31 10.43
C ALA A 32 -4.43 -7.08 10.12
N GLY A 33 -4.57 -7.45 8.85
CA GLY A 33 -5.73 -8.17 8.36
C GLY A 33 -5.49 -8.91 7.05
N THR A 34 -6.55 -9.56 6.60
CA THR A 34 -6.59 -10.18 5.28
C THR A 34 -6.88 -9.11 4.25
N LEU A 35 -5.98 -8.96 3.28
CA LEU A 35 -6.14 -8.11 2.10
C LEU A 35 -6.59 -8.97 0.94
N SER A 36 -7.74 -8.65 0.38
CA SER A 36 -8.29 -9.27 -0.82
C SER A 36 -8.71 -8.22 -1.85
N VAL A 37 -8.80 -8.64 -3.10
CA VAL A 37 -9.44 -7.92 -4.19
C VAL A 37 -10.63 -8.73 -4.63
N VAL A 38 -11.78 -8.07 -4.79
CA VAL A 38 -13.03 -8.70 -5.23
C VAL A 38 -13.66 -7.91 -6.38
N GLY A 39 -14.39 -8.59 -7.27
CA GLY A 39 -15.19 -7.96 -8.32
C GLY A 39 -15.06 -8.66 -9.67
N ASN A 40 -14.35 -8.03 -10.60
CA ASN A 40 -14.05 -8.66 -11.89
C ASN A 40 -12.90 -9.66 -11.79
N VAL A 41 -12.01 -9.48 -10.81
CA VAL A 41 -10.98 -10.42 -10.39
C VAL A 41 -11.13 -10.63 -8.88
N ASP A 42 -11.07 -11.89 -8.45
CA ASP A 42 -11.06 -12.27 -7.04
C ASP A 42 -9.70 -12.85 -6.68
N ALA A 43 -9.02 -12.25 -5.69
CA ALA A 43 -7.71 -12.67 -5.22
C ALA A 43 -7.52 -12.35 -3.73
N GLU A 44 -6.92 -13.27 -2.97
CA GLU A 44 -6.37 -12.98 -1.64
C GLU A 44 -4.89 -12.66 -1.80
N LEU A 45 -4.48 -11.45 -1.39
CA LEU A 45 -3.12 -10.95 -1.60
C LEU A 45 -2.22 -11.15 -0.38
N SER A 46 -2.78 -11.01 0.83
CA SER A 46 -2.05 -11.24 2.08
C SER A 46 -3.02 -11.54 3.22
N SER A 47 -2.57 -12.29 4.23
CA SER A 47 -3.29 -12.54 5.48
C SER A 47 -2.82 -11.64 6.64
N GLN A 48 -1.81 -10.79 6.39
CA GLN A 48 -1.16 -9.96 7.41
C GLN A 48 -0.86 -8.54 6.90
N ALA A 49 -1.64 -8.06 5.94
CA ALA A 49 -1.50 -6.71 5.42
C ALA A 49 -1.84 -5.68 6.50
N LEU A 50 -1.01 -4.64 6.57
CA LEU A 50 -1.19 -3.48 7.42
C LEU A 50 -1.94 -2.37 6.69
N TRP A 51 -1.54 -2.12 5.44
CA TRP A 51 -2.07 -1.05 4.57
C TRP A 51 -1.96 -1.43 3.11
N PHE A 52 -2.74 -0.74 2.28
CA PHE A 52 -2.71 -0.89 0.83
C PHE A 52 -3.03 0.41 0.11
N PHE A 53 -2.53 0.55 -1.12
CA PHE A 53 -2.73 1.70 -1.99
C PHE A 53 -2.82 1.27 -3.45
N TRP A 54 -3.93 1.60 -4.11
CA TRP A 54 -3.98 1.56 -5.57
C TRP A 54 -3.06 2.64 -6.17
N ASN A 55 -2.45 2.35 -7.31
CA ASN A 55 -1.85 3.39 -8.14
C ASN A 55 -2.95 4.29 -8.77
N HIS A 56 -2.53 5.36 -9.44
CA HIS A 56 -3.47 6.34 -10.00
C HIS A 56 -4.38 5.74 -11.09
N GLN A 57 -3.82 4.87 -11.93
CA GLN A 57 -4.53 4.16 -13.00
C GLN A 57 -5.49 3.08 -12.46
N ARG A 58 -5.35 2.74 -11.17
CA ARG A 58 -6.10 1.71 -10.44
C ARG A 58 -5.97 0.31 -11.05
N ASP A 59 -4.84 0.03 -11.66
CA ASP A 59 -4.49 -1.26 -12.27
C ASP A 59 -3.33 -1.96 -11.52
N ALA A 60 -2.73 -1.32 -10.52
CA ALA A 60 -1.78 -1.96 -9.60
C ALA A 60 -2.04 -1.57 -8.14
N LEU A 61 -1.68 -2.45 -7.22
CA LEU A 61 -1.85 -2.29 -5.78
C LEU A 61 -0.53 -2.51 -5.05
N VAL A 62 -0.16 -1.62 -4.16
CA VAL A 62 0.93 -1.82 -3.20
C VAL A 62 0.32 -2.14 -1.86
N TRP A 63 0.91 -3.07 -1.12
CA TRP A 63 0.61 -3.25 0.29
C TRP A 63 1.87 -3.43 1.11
N MET A 64 1.68 -3.27 2.42
CA MET A 64 2.71 -3.41 3.43
C MET A 64 2.30 -4.51 4.40
N GLU A 65 3.24 -5.35 4.79
CA GLU A 65 3.03 -6.40 5.79
C GLU A 65 4.19 -6.44 6.79
N GLN A 66 3.89 -6.78 8.05
CA GLN A 66 4.91 -6.88 9.08
C GLN A 66 5.77 -8.13 8.85
N ALA A 67 7.09 -7.95 8.82
CA ALA A 67 8.08 -9.00 8.69
C ALA A 67 9.11 -8.92 9.84
N GLY A 68 8.75 -9.48 11.01
CA GLY A 68 9.60 -9.34 12.20
C GLY A 68 9.66 -7.89 12.67
N GLU A 69 10.83 -7.26 12.62
CA GLU A 69 11.01 -5.84 12.97
C GLU A 69 10.91 -4.89 11.77
N THR A 70 10.84 -5.44 10.56
CA THR A 70 10.73 -4.69 9.30
C THR A 70 9.32 -4.80 8.71
N ILE A 71 9.09 -4.03 7.66
CA ILE A 71 7.92 -4.04 6.81
C ILE A 71 8.38 -4.49 5.43
N ASN A 72 7.69 -5.48 4.88
CA ASN A 72 7.81 -5.87 3.48
C ASN A 72 6.79 -5.10 2.66
N LEU A 73 7.23 -4.62 1.49
CA LEU A 73 6.40 -3.96 0.51
C LEU A 73 6.29 -4.84 -0.73
N GLN A 74 5.05 -5.04 -1.17
CA GLN A 74 4.72 -5.87 -2.31
C GLN A 74 3.86 -5.05 -3.27
N THR A 75 4.00 -5.31 -4.57
CA THR A 75 3.11 -4.79 -5.60
C THR A 75 2.38 -5.95 -6.27
N TRP A 76 1.10 -5.76 -6.57
CA TRP A 76 0.28 -6.67 -7.35
C TRP A 76 -0.24 -5.97 -8.60
N ASP A 77 -0.08 -6.61 -9.75
CA ASP A 77 -0.58 -6.13 -11.04
C ASP A 77 -1.92 -6.80 -11.38
N LEU A 78 -2.94 -5.98 -11.67
CA LEU A 78 -4.30 -6.47 -11.91
C LEU A 78 -4.42 -7.28 -13.21
N ALA A 79 -3.63 -6.95 -14.22
CA ALA A 79 -3.74 -7.56 -15.55
C ALA A 79 -3.11 -8.96 -15.60
N SER A 80 -1.93 -9.11 -15.00
CA SER A 80 -1.17 -10.35 -14.95
C SER A 80 -1.52 -11.21 -13.73
N GLY A 81 -1.99 -10.59 -12.65
CA GLY A 81 -2.21 -11.24 -11.35
C GLY A 81 -0.90 -11.52 -10.60
N GLU A 82 0.25 -11.03 -11.09
CA GLU A 82 1.56 -11.25 -10.48
C GLU A 82 1.78 -10.35 -9.27
N THR A 83 2.46 -10.91 -8.26
CA THR A 83 2.94 -10.19 -7.08
C THR A 83 4.46 -10.14 -7.10
N VAL A 84 5.03 -8.95 -6.88
CA VAL A 84 6.47 -8.72 -6.78
C VAL A 84 6.83 -7.99 -5.48
N ALA A 85 7.92 -8.42 -4.83
CA ALA A 85 8.48 -7.70 -3.69
C ALA A 85 9.27 -6.49 -4.19
N ILE A 86 9.04 -5.32 -3.57
CA ILE A 86 9.62 -4.04 -4.02
C ILE A 86 10.48 -3.36 -2.96
N GLY A 87 10.47 -3.84 -1.72
CA GLY A 87 11.34 -3.32 -0.67
C GLY A 87 11.09 -3.93 0.70
N GLU A 88 12.08 -3.78 1.57
CA GLU A 88 12.01 -4.13 2.98
C GLU A 88 12.66 -3.01 3.81
N GLY A 89 12.03 -2.61 4.90
CA GLY A 89 12.61 -1.62 5.79
C GLY A 89 11.80 -1.35 7.05
N GLN A 90 12.31 -0.50 7.92
CA GLN A 90 11.58 -0.05 9.11
C GLN A 90 10.84 1.24 8.78
N LEU A 91 9.52 1.27 8.95
CA LEU A 91 8.76 2.50 8.75
C LEU A 91 9.16 3.58 9.75
N SER A 92 9.18 4.82 9.27
CA SER A 92 9.41 5.96 10.16
C SER A 92 8.27 6.06 11.19
N ARG A 93 8.63 6.32 12.45
CA ARG A 93 7.64 6.51 13.53
C ARG A 93 6.66 7.64 13.22
N TYR A 94 7.13 8.70 12.57
CA TYR A 94 6.30 9.82 12.16
C TYR A 94 5.20 9.37 11.19
N TRP A 95 5.56 8.63 10.14
CA TRP A 95 4.59 8.20 9.14
C TRP A 95 3.56 7.22 9.71
N LEU A 96 4.00 6.29 10.58
CA LEU A 96 3.14 5.41 11.38
C LEU A 96 2.11 6.16 12.21
N GLN A 97 2.51 7.25 12.86
CA GLN A 97 1.65 8.01 13.77
C GLN A 97 0.79 9.06 13.07
N THR A 98 1.18 9.56 11.90
CA THR A 98 0.47 10.70 11.28
C THR A 98 -0.44 10.28 10.12
N TYR A 99 0.04 9.37 9.26
CA TYR A 99 -0.64 9.08 7.99
C TYR A 99 -1.43 7.78 8.05
N LEU A 100 -0.85 6.76 8.68
CA LEU A 100 -1.38 5.41 8.58
C LEU A 100 -2.67 5.16 9.37
N GLN A 101 -2.94 5.99 10.37
CA GLN A 101 -4.19 5.94 11.14
C GLN A 101 -5.41 6.40 10.30
N PHE A 102 -5.17 7.12 9.20
CA PHE A 102 -6.21 7.73 8.35
C PHE A 102 -5.86 7.56 6.86
N PHE A 103 -5.26 6.43 6.49
CA PHE A 103 -4.61 6.24 5.19
C PHE A 103 -5.60 6.38 4.02
N ASP A 104 -6.85 5.96 4.23
CA ASP A 104 -7.95 6.07 3.28
C ASP A 104 -8.30 7.55 2.99
N GLN A 105 -8.26 8.42 4.00
CA GLN A 105 -8.51 9.86 3.86
C GLN A 105 -7.37 10.61 3.17
N TYR A 106 -6.10 10.22 3.41
CA TYR A 106 -4.95 10.89 2.77
C TYR A 106 -4.73 10.52 1.31
N SER A 107 -5.25 9.36 0.87
CA SER A 107 -5.16 8.90 -0.53
C SER A 107 -5.71 9.89 -1.55
N LEU A 108 -6.54 10.85 -1.13
CA LEU A 108 -7.11 11.89 -1.99
C LEU A 108 -6.25 13.16 -2.12
N SER A 109 -5.29 13.38 -1.22
CA SER A 109 -4.49 14.62 -1.16
C SER A 109 -3.01 14.41 -1.49
N HIS A 110 -2.50 13.20 -1.28
CA HIS A 110 -1.10 12.85 -1.49
C HIS A 110 -1.03 11.54 -2.28
N SER A 111 -0.12 11.49 -3.25
CA SER A 111 0.24 10.23 -3.92
C SER A 111 1.62 9.79 -3.46
N TRP A 112 1.72 8.57 -2.98
CA TRP A 112 3.01 7.89 -2.77
C TRP A 112 3.45 7.12 -4.01
N TRP A 113 2.54 6.90 -4.95
CA TRP A 113 2.84 6.40 -6.29
C TRP A 113 3.34 7.53 -7.19
N SER A 114 4.32 7.24 -8.03
CA SER A 114 4.64 8.09 -9.17
C SER A 114 3.42 8.19 -10.10
N PRO A 115 3.25 9.30 -10.85
CA PRO A 115 2.08 9.47 -11.73
C PRO A 115 1.93 8.39 -12.80
N ASP A 116 3.04 7.78 -13.23
CA ASP A 116 3.09 6.68 -14.19
C ASP A 116 3.00 5.29 -13.53
N GLY A 117 2.93 5.22 -12.19
CA GLY A 117 2.85 3.97 -11.44
C GLY A 117 4.14 3.15 -11.38
N SER A 118 5.25 3.62 -11.95
CA SER A 118 6.52 2.86 -11.96
C SER A 118 7.29 2.89 -10.64
N SER A 119 6.87 3.73 -9.69
CA SER A 119 7.59 3.88 -8.43
C SER A 119 6.70 4.17 -7.24
N PHE A 120 7.19 3.81 -6.05
CA PHE A 120 6.53 4.05 -4.78
C PHE A 120 7.49 4.71 -3.78
N LEU A 121 6.99 5.68 -3.01
CA LEU A 121 7.75 6.33 -1.94
C LEU A 121 7.67 5.54 -0.64
N PHE A 122 8.83 5.22 -0.07
CA PHE A 122 8.95 4.61 1.25
C PHE A 122 9.61 5.58 2.24
N PHE A 123 8.99 5.75 3.41
CA PHE A 123 9.48 6.65 4.47
C PHE A 123 9.99 5.82 5.65
N GLY A 124 11.30 5.73 5.80
CA GLY A 124 11.85 4.83 6.80
C GLY A 124 13.33 4.56 6.66
N THR A 125 13.74 3.49 7.32
CA THR A 125 15.11 2.99 7.31
C THR A 125 15.19 1.78 6.40
N ILE A 126 16.07 1.84 5.40
CA ILE A 126 16.50 0.67 4.62
C ILE A 126 17.99 0.50 4.89
N GLY A 127 18.39 -0.70 5.32
CA GLY A 127 19.73 -0.95 5.83
C GLY A 127 20.03 -0.11 7.07
N ASP A 128 21.04 0.75 7.00
CA ASP A 128 21.48 1.63 8.09
C ASP A 128 21.10 3.11 7.89
N ARG A 129 20.32 3.42 6.85
CA ARG A 129 20.01 4.81 6.46
C ARG A 129 18.53 5.12 6.53
N SER A 130 18.18 6.13 7.32
CA SER A 130 16.83 6.67 7.41
C SER A 130 16.60 7.80 6.40
N GLY A 131 15.43 7.82 5.78
CA GLY A 131 15.03 8.90 4.88
C GLY A 131 13.83 8.56 4.02
N VAL A 132 13.72 9.28 2.91
CA VAL A 132 12.78 8.99 1.83
C VAL A 132 13.47 8.16 0.77
N TRP A 133 12.83 7.06 0.39
CA TRP A 133 13.31 6.10 -0.59
C TRP A 133 12.32 6.00 -1.75
N LEU A 134 12.85 5.81 -2.95
CA LEU A 134 12.09 5.47 -4.14
C LEU A 134 12.26 3.97 -4.41
N LEU A 135 11.14 3.25 -4.50
CA LEU A 135 11.09 1.83 -4.80
C LEU A 135 10.58 1.63 -6.22
N ASP A 136 11.22 0.73 -6.97
CA ASP A 136 10.73 0.29 -8.29
C ASP A 136 9.56 -0.67 -8.12
N THR A 137 8.40 -0.35 -8.69
CA THR A 137 7.18 -1.14 -8.50
C THR A 137 7.20 -2.45 -9.31
N GLY A 138 8.11 -2.57 -10.28
CA GLY A 138 8.39 -3.82 -10.98
C GLY A 138 9.28 -4.80 -10.22
N GLY A 139 9.84 -4.40 -9.06
CA GLY A 139 10.68 -5.25 -8.21
C GLY A 139 12.05 -5.62 -8.82
N GLN A 140 12.49 -4.92 -9.87
CA GLN A 140 13.77 -5.18 -10.54
C GLN A 140 14.87 -4.21 -10.12
N GLY A 141 14.49 -3.02 -9.66
CA GLY A 141 15.42 -1.99 -9.18
C GLY A 141 15.75 -2.06 -7.69
N ASP A 142 16.96 -1.63 -7.33
CA ASP A 142 17.34 -1.40 -5.94
C ASP A 142 16.65 -0.13 -5.38
N PRO A 143 16.31 -0.11 -4.07
CA PRO A 143 15.81 1.09 -3.41
C PRO A 143 16.75 2.28 -3.58
N THR A 144 16.22 3.40 -4.09
CA THR A 144 17.01 4.61 -4.33
C THR A 144 16.77 5.63 -3.22
N PHE A 145 17.82 6.01 -2.49
CA PHE A 145 17.74 7.07 -1.49
C PHE A 145 17.55 8.44 -2.16
N LEU A 146 16.53 9.19 -1.74
CA LEU A 146 16.26 10.54 -2.26
C LEU A 146 16.81 11.62 -1.33
N ILE A 147 16.37 11.62 -0.07
CA ILE A 147 16.68 12.69 0.88
C ILE A 147 16.52 12.22 2.33
N GLU A 148 17.23 12.89 3.23
CA GLU A 148 16.94 12.80 4.66
C GLU A 148 15.59 13.48 4.95
N GLY A 149 14.68 12.75 5.59
CA GLY A 149 13.32 13.23 5.83
C GLY A 149 12.38 12.10 6.18
N SER A 150 11.15 12.46 6.54
CA SER A 150 10.10 11.51 6.93
C SER A 150 8.84 11.62 6.09
N GLU A 151 8.86 12.46 5.05
CA GLU A 151 7.70 12.74 4.21
C GLU A 151 8.12 13.28 2.84
N ALA A 152 7.39 12.84 1.83
CA ALA A 152 7.35 13.39 0.48
C ALA A 152 6.05 12.88 -0.18
N ALA A 153 5.67 13.50 -1.29
CA ALA A 153 4.59 12.99 -2.14
C ALA A 153 4.88 13.38 -3.58
N PHE A 154 4.35 12.58 -4.51
CA PHE A 154 4.24 12.97 -5.90
C PHE A 154 3.07 13.95 -6.09
N ASP A 155 3.18 14.82 -7.10
CA ASP A 155 2.03 15.58 -7.57
C ASP A 155 1.00 14.58 -8.15
N PRO A 156 -0.26 14.58 -7.68
CA PRO A 156 -1.27 13.63 -8.15
C PRO A 156 -1.81 13.92 -9.58
N ARG A 157 -1.22 14.90 -10.29
CA ARG A 157 -1.67 15.37 -11.62
C ARG A 157 -1.00 14.68 -12.79
#